data_AF-A0A931QJ03-F1
#
_entry.id   AF-A0A931QJ03-F1
#
_cell.length_a   1.000
_cell.length_b   1.000
_cell.length_c   1.000
_cell.angle_alpha   90.00
_cell.angle_beta   90.00
_cell.angle_gamma   90.00
#
_symmetry.space_group_name_H-M   'P 1'
#
loop_
_entity.id
_entity.type
_entity.pdbx_description
1 polymer ?
#
loop_
_entity_poly.entity_id
_entity_poly.type
_entity_poly.pdbx_seq_one_letter_code
_entity_poly.pdbx_strand_id
1 'polypeptide(L)'
;MNALESSRIAVVALRANPGRSALTMLGVIIGVAAVILLVSIGEGARAYIEKELTGIGTNLLAIQPGKTSTAGGFHPPAAGSVHKLTYEDAKAIKRRAYAVSDAVPVVLGSGKVKFENLSRDTIIIGTAPEFPRVRNLFVEIGDFVTQADVDTKSKVVVLGRTVYRELFGDRPALGARVTIADAKFRVVGIMQAKGMTLGFDIDDIVFIPATAAMELYDTDALHEILAAAGRAEETDLAIRQIKEVLMKRHAGKEDFTIITQRAMMSTMDTILTILTGVLGGIAGISLVVGGIGIMNIMLVSVKERTREIGIRKAVGARRIDILQQFLFEAVILSLIGGIIGIVVGGGIAYSIPLFYSAIPTRVSLWSVTLAFFFSVAVGVFF
;
A
#
# COMPACT_ATOMS: atom_id res chain seq x y z
N MET A 1 25.06 18.96 40.92
CA MET A 1 25.90 18.45 39.82
C MET A 1 25.36 19.02 38.52
N ASN A 2 26.18 19.75 37.75
CA ASN A 2 25.73 20.31 36.47
C ASN A 2 25.67 19.21 35.40
N ALA A 3 24.66 19.24 34.50
CA ALA A 3 24.48 18.23 33.44
C ALA A 3 25.72 18.06 32.55
N LEU A 4 26.51 19.13 32.38
CA LEU A 4 27.78 19.13 31.66
C LEU A 4 28.87 18.29 32.37
N GLU A 5 28.96 18.33 33.70
CA GLU A 5 29.92 17.50 34.45
C GLU A 5 29.55 16.03 34.39
N SER A 6 28.27 15.70 34.54
CA SER A 6 27.78 14.33 34.44
C SER A 6 28.01 13.74 33.04
N SER A 7 27.88 14.54 31.98
CA SER A 7 28.17 14.09 30.60
C SER A 7 29.65 13.81 30.38
N ARG A 8 30.54 14.65 30.92
CA ARG A 8 31.99 14.48 30.84
C ARG A 8 32.44 13.23 31.59
N ILE A 9 31.85 12.97 32.75
CA ILE A 9 32.14 11.77 33.56
C ILE A 9 31.68 10.50 32.85
N ALA A 10 30.50 10.49 32.24
CA ALA A 10 29.99 9.35 31.46
C ALA A 10 30.90 9.02 30.26
N VAL A 11 31.38 10.04 29.53
CA VAL A 11 32.32 9.85 28.40
C VAL A 11 33.69 9.32 28.85
N VAL A 12 34.18 9.75 30.01
CA VAL A 12 35.43 9.24 30.60
C VAL A 12 35.27 7.79 31.08
N ALA A 13 34.12 7.45 31.67
CA ALA A 13 33.79 6.08 32.09
C ALA A 13 33.69 5.11 30.90
N LEU A 14 33.10 5.56 29.79
CA LEU A 14 33.04 4.84 28.51
C LEU A 14 34.42 4.47 27.96
N ARG A 15 35.39 5.37 28.09
CA ARG A 15 36.78 5.15 27.62
C ARG A 15 37.57 4.20 28.52
N ALA A 16 37.15 4.00 29.77
CA ALA A 16 37.84 3.12 30.70
C ALA A 16 37.61 1.62 30.40
N ASN A 17 36.50 1.25 29.73
CA ASN A 17 36.18 -0.14 29.37
C ASN A 17 35.54 -0.26 27.96
N PRO A 18 36.29 0.00 26.88
CA PRO A 18 35.75 0.16 25.53
C PRO A 18 35.04 -1.09 25.00
N GLY A 19 35.54 -2.30 25.28
CA GLY A 19 34.93 -3.55 24.80
C GLY A 19 33.56 -3.82 25.43
N ARG A 20 33.41 -3.53 26.73
CA ARG A 20 32.14 -3.71 27.45
C ARG A 20 31.11 -2.68 26.99
N SER A 21 31.50 -1.41 26.95
CA SER A 21 30.64 -0.33 26.49
C SER A 21 30.18 -0.52 25.04
N ALA A 22 31.05 -0.97 24.14
CA ALA A 22 30.68 -1.26 22.76
C ALA A 22 29.65 -2.38 22.66
N LEU A 23 29.83 -3.49 23.39
CA LEU A 23 28.92 -4.63 23.36
C LEU A 23 27.51 -4.26 23.88
N THR A 24 27.44 -3.41 24.90
CA THR A 24 26.17 -2.94 25.46
C THR A 24 25.46 -1.94 24.56
N MET A 25 26.19 -0.98 23.98
CA MET A 25 25.61 -0.05 23.01
C MET A 25 25.13 -0.79 21.76
N LEU A 26 25.79 -1.87 21.35
CA LEU A 26 25.45 -2.64 20.15
C LEU A 26 24.03 -3.23 20.23
N GLY A 27 23.58 -3.69 21.40
CA GLY A 27 22.19 -4.14 21.59
C GLY A 27 21.16 -3.02 21.37
N VAL A 28 21.42 -1.83 21.91
CA VAL A 28 20.58 -0.63 21.71
C VAL A 28 20.62 -0.17 20.25
N ILE A 29 21.81 -0.10 19.65
CA ILE A 29 22.01 0.30 18.25
C ILE A 29 21.21 -0.60 17.33
N ILE A 30 21.32 -1.92 17.48
CA ILE A 30 20.60 -2.88 16.62
C ILE A 30 19.09 -2.78 16.86
N GLY A 31 18.63 -2.72 18.11
CA GLY A 31 17.21 -2.60 18.42
C GLY A 31 16.59 -1.34 17.81
N VAL A 32 17.27 -0.20 17.96
CA VAL A 32 16.81 1.10 17.44
C VAL A 32 16.89 1.15 15.92
N ALA A 33 17.95 0.63 15.31
CA ALA A 33 18.07 0.54 13.86
C ALA A 33 16.95 -0.36 13.26
N ALA A 34 16.63 -1.47 13.92
CA ALA A 34 15.55 -2.37 13.50
C ALA A 34 14.18 -1.68 13.54
N VAL A 35 13.89 -0.92 14.61
CA VAL A 35 12.64 -0.13 14.71
C VAL A 35 12.55 0.92 13.60
N ILE A 36 13.64 1.67 13.35
CA ILE A 36 13.69 2.67 12.27
C ILE A 36 13.41 2.00 10.92
N LEU A 37 14.10 0.90 10.61
CA LEU A 37 13.96 0.20 9.34
C LEU A 37 12.54 -0.32 9.14
N LEU A 38 11.98 -0.97 10.16
CA LEU A 38 10.64 -1.53 10.12
C LEU A 38 9.57 -0.48 9.80
N VAL A 39 9.55 0.60 10.58
CA VAL A 39 8.57 1.67 10.41
C VAL A 39 8.76 2.36 9.05
N SER A 40 10.02 2.52 8.61
CA SER A 40 10.33 3.14 7.32
C SER A 40 9.87 2.28 6.13
N ILE A 41 9.98 0.96 6.24
CA ILE A 41 9.46 0.02 5.22
C ILE A 41 7.93 0.06 5.21
N GLY A 42 7.27 0.04 6.37
CA GLY A 42 5.81 0.11 6.47
C GLY A 42 5.24 1.39 5.85
N GLU A 43 5.82 2.54 6.18
CA GLU A 43 5.42 3.84 5.60
C GLU A 43 5.75 3.94 4.10
N GLY A 44 6.87 3.37 3.67
CA GLY A 44 7.21 3.27 2.24
C GLY A 44 6.20 2.42 1.47
N ALA A 45 5.85 1.25 2.01
CA ALA A 45 4.84 0.36 1.42
C ALA A 45 3.48 1.02 1.35
N ARG A 46 3.04 1.71 2.41
CA ARG A 46 1.78 2.47 2.42
C ARG A 46 1.76 3.53 1.34
N ALA A 47 2.80 4.35 1.24
CA ALA A 47 2.90 5.41 0.23
C ALA A 47 2.95 4.85 -1.20
N TYR A 48 3.62 3.72 -1.40
CA TYR A 48 3.65 3.02 -2.68
C TYR A 48 2.26 2.53 -3.09
N ILE A 49 1.55 1.85 -2.19
CA ILE A 49 0.18 1.34 -2.47
C ILE A 49 -0.77 2.50 -2.72
N GLU A 50 -0.70 3.58 -1.94
CA GLU A 50 -1.52 4.78 -2.15
C GLU A 50 -1.29 5.38 -3.54
N LYS A 51 -0.02 5.45 -3.99
CA LYS A 51 0.34 5.92 -5.34
C LYS A 51 -0.18 4.98 -6.43
N GLU A 52 -0.04 3.67 -6.26
CA GLU A 52 -0.56 2.68 -7.21
C GLU A 52 -2.10 2.79 -7.34
N LEU A 53 -2.82 2.88 -6.21
CA LEU A 53 -4.27 2.99 -6.23
C LEU A 53 -4.77 4.31 -6.81
N THR A 54 -4.13 5.44 -6.50
CA THR A 54 -4.46 6.74 -7.11
C THR A 54 -4.15 6.76 -8.61
N GLY A 55 -3.13 6.03 -9.05
CA GLY A 55 -2.80 5.84 -10.46
C GLY A 55 -3.91 5.16 -11.28
N ILE A 56 -4.72 4.33 -10.62
CA ILE A 56 -5.84 3.54 -11.18
C ILE A 56 -7.15 4.35 -11.24
N GLY A 57 -7.22 5.50 -10.56
CA GLY A 57 -8.40 6.34 -10.43
C GLY A 57 -8.61 6.78 -8.98
N THR A 58 -9.36 7.87 -8.78
CA THR A 58 -9.65 8.39 -7.44
C THR A 58 -11.11 8.16 -7.10
N ASN A 59 -11.38 7.73 -5.85
CA ASN A 59 -12.74 7.55 -5.31
C ASN A 59 -13.56 6.48 -6.06
N LEU A 60 -12.88 5.39 -6.41
CA LEU A 60 -13.49 4.25 -7.09
C LEU A 60 -14.33 3.40 -6.13
N LEU A 61 -15.49 3.02 -6.65
CA LEU A 61 -16.45 2.10 -6.06
C LEU A 61 -16.61 0.94 -7.05
N ALA A 62 -16.07 -0.22 -6.72
CA ALA A 62 -16.25 -1.43 -7.50
C ALA A 62 -17.45 -2.19 -6.95
N ILE A 63 -18.49 -2.35 -7.76
CA ILE A 63 -19.69 -3.12 -7.41
C ILE A 63 -19.58 -4.49 -8.07
N GLN A 64 -19.46 -5.52 -7.25
CA GLN A 64 -19.32 -6.91 -7.69
C GLN A 64 -20.59 -7.71 -7.34
N PRO A 65 -20.98 -8.70 -8.17
CA PRO A 65 -22.10 -9.57 -7.84
C PRO A 65 -21.77 -10.48 -6.67
N GLY A 66 -22.78 -10.81 -5.87
CA GLY A 66 -22.69 -11.68 -4.70
C GLY A 66 -22.42 -10.93 -3.38
N LYS A 67 -22.71 -11.62 -2.26
CA LYS A 67 -22.29 -11.18 -0.92
C LYS A 67 -20.93 -11.80 -0.59
N THR A 68 -19.96 -10.99 -0.21
CA THR A 68 -18.69 -11.45 0.40
C THR A 68 -18.83 -11.82 1.88
N SER A 69 -20.00 -11.61 2.48
CA SER A 69 -20.20 -11.69 3.93
C SER A 69 -20.79 -13.03 4.38
N THR A 70 -19.97 -14.09 4.32
CA THR A 70 -20.15 -15.27 5.20
C THR A 70 -18.84 -15.88 5.74
N ALA A 71 -17.68 -15.63 5.14
CA ALA A 71 -16.38 -15.97 5.73
C ALA A 71 -15.26 -15.22 4.99
N GLY A 72 -14.30 -14.64 5.72
CA GLY A 72 -13.18 -13.89 5.15
C GLY A 72 -12.40 -14.69 4.11
N GLY A 73 -12.47 -14.26 2.85
CA GLY A 73 -11.70 -14.82 1.74
C GLY A 73 -12.12 -14.21 0.40
N PHE A 74 -11.16 -14.11 -0.51
CA PHE A 74 -11.40 -13.74 -1.92
C PHE A 74 -12.24 -14.86 -2.57
N HIS A 75 -13.49 -14.58 -2.92
CA HIS A 75 -14.34 -15.54 -3.65
C HIS A 75 -14.29 -15.23 -5.14
N PRO A 76 -14.07 -16.23 -6.02
CA PRO A 76 -14.18 -16.04 -7.45
C PRO A 76 -15.56 -15.45 -7.81
N PRO A 77 -15.65 -14.45 -8.70
CA PRO A 77 -16.89 -13.70 -8.99
C PRO A 77 -18.04 -14.50 -9.65
N ALA A 78 -18.02 -15.83 -9.64
CA ALA A 78 -18.91 -16.67 -10.44
C ALA A 78 -19.72 -17.73 -9.67
N ALA A 79 -19.57 -17.89 -8.35
CA ALA A 79 -20.08 -19.09 -7.66
C ALA A 79 -21.13 -18.88 -6.56
N GLY A 80 -21.90 -17.78 -6.56
CA GLY A 80 -22.91 -17.64 -5.49
C GLY A 80 -23.93 -16.49 -5.51
N SER A 81 -24.04 -15.67 -6.57
CA SER A 81 -25.11 -14.65 -6.61
C SER A 81 -26.36 -15.19 -7.31
N VAL A 82 -27.54 -14.96 -6.70
CA VAL A 82 -28.84 -15.34 -7.28
C VAL A 82 -29.28 -14.36 -8.37
N HIS A 83 -28.76 -13.12 -8.36
CA HIS A 83 -28.94 -12.15 -9.45
C HIS A 83 -27.60 -11.65 -9.98
N LYS A 84 -27.57 -11.50 -11.31
CA LYS A 84 -26.45 -10.96 -12.07
C LYS A 84 -26.53 -9.43 -12.03
N LEU A 85 -25.38 -8.75 -11.96
CA LEU A 85 -25.32 -7.33 -12.30
C LEU A 85 -25.54 -7.17 -13.81
N THR A 86 -26.38 -6.22 -14.21
CA THR A 86 -26.75 -6.00 -15.61
C THR A 86 -26.33 -4.62 -16.10
N TYR A 87 -26.24 -4.46 -17.42
CA TYR A 87 -25.97 -3.17 -18.07
C TYR A 87 -27.00 -2.08 -17.67
N GLU A 88 -28.26 -2.46 -17.45
CA GLU A 88 -29.31 -1.55 -17.00
C GLU A 88 -29.14 -1.10 -15.54
N ASP A 89 -28.46 -1.89 -14.70
CA ASP A 89 -28.11 -1.48 -13.34
C ASP A 89 -27.07 -0.36 -13.36
N ALA A 90 -26.05 -0.47 -14.22
CA ALA A 90 -25.05 0.59 -14.40
C ALA A 90 -25.70 1.90 -14.87
N LYS A 91 -26.61 1.83 -15.86
CA LYS A 91 -27.39 3.01 -16.29
C LYS A 91 -28.28 3.57 -15.19
N ALA A 92 -28.92 2.71 -14.40
CA ALA A 92 -29.78 3.14 -13.31
C ALA A 92 -28.98 3.87 -12.23
N ILE A 93 -27.78 3.39 -11.89
CA ILE A 93 -26.86 4.07 -10.96
C ILE A 93 -26.52 5.46 -11.51
N LYS A 94 -26.04 5.55 -12.76
CA LYS A 94 -25.69 6.83 -13.40
C LYS A 94 -26.84 7.84 -13.40
N ARG A 95 -28.09 7.38 -13.58
CA ARG A 95 -29.28 8.26 -13.65
C ARG A 95 -29.84 8.68 -12.29
N ARG A 96 -29.68 7.87 -11.25
CA ARG A 96 -30.40 8.05 -9.96
C ARG A 96 -29.48 8.40 -8.79
N ALA A 97 -28.20 8.01 -8.83
CA ALA A 97 -27.24 8.31 -7.78
C ALA A 97 -26.48 9.60 -8.12
N TYR A 98 -26.99 10.75 -7.67
CA TYR A 98 -26.40 12.05 -8.00
C TYR A 98 -24.99 12.29 -7.41
N ALA A 99 -24.60 11.53 -6.39
CA ALA A 99 -23.25 11.58 -5.82
C ALA A 99 -22.22 10.78 -6.65
N VAL A 100 -22.69 10.02 -7.65
CA VAL A 100 -21.86 9.26 -8.59
C VAL A 100 -21.68 10.10 -9.85
N SER A 101 -20.44 10.38 -10.21
CA SER A 101 -20.09 11.12 -11.43
C SER A 101 -20.33 10.27 -12.68
N ASP A 102 -19.84 9.03 -12.66
CA ASP A 102 -20.01 8.06 -13.74
C ASP A 102 -20.12 6.64 -13.16
N ALA A 103 -20.86 5.78 -13.86
CA ALA A 103 -20.97 4.36 -13.58
C ALA A 103 -20.82 3.59 -14.90
N VAL A 104 -19.74 2.82 -15.02
CA VAL A 104 -19.38 2.09 -16.23
C VAL A 104 -19.53 0.59 -16.01
N PRO A 105 -20.15 -0.13 -16.95
CA PRO A 105 -20.21 -1.58 -16.91
C PRO A 105 -18.86 -2.16 -17.32
N VAL A 106 -18.50 -3.28 -16.70
CA VAL A 106 -17.29 -4.04 -17.02
C VAL A 106 -17.68 -5.48 -17.30
N VAL A 107 -17.45 -5.89 -18.54
CA VAL A 107 -17.49 -7.29 -18.95
C VAL A 107 -16.04 -7.74 -19.11
N LEU A 108 -15.62 -8.68 -18.28
CA LEU A 108 -14.25 -9.19 -18.29
C LEU A 108 -14.20 -10.52 -19.03
N GLY A 109 -13.30 -10.62 -20.00
CA GLY A 109 -12.95 -11.88 -20.62
C GLY A 109 -11.47 -11.93 -20.97
N SER A 110 -11.03 -13.08 -21.44
CA SER A 110 -9.69 -13.27 -21.98
C SER A 110 -9.80 -13.91 -23.35
N GLY A 111 -8.88 -13.58 -24.24
CA GLY A 111 -8.94 -14.11 -25.58
C GLY A 111 -7.73 -13.76 -26.42
N LYS A 112 -7.63 -14.48 -27.53
CA LYS A 112 -6.57 -14.28 -28.51
C LYS A 112 -6.93 -13.16 -29.46
N VAL A 113 -6.09 -12.13 -29.51
CA VAL A 113 -6.15 -11.06 -30.50
C VAL A 113 -5.15 -11.37 -31.60
N LYS A 114 -5.65 -11.48 -32.84
CA LYS A 114 -4.86 -11.87 -34.02
C LYS A 114 -4.82 -10.75 -35.04
N PHE A 115 -3.65 -10.54 -35.61
CA PHE A 115 -3.44 -9.68 -36.77
C PHE A 115 -2.44 -10.36 -37.71
N GLU A 116 -2.86 -10.62 -38.95
CA GLU A 116 -2.06 -11.38 -39.92
C GLU A 116 -1.56 -12.72 -39.33
N ASN A 117 -0.25 -12.94 -39.27
CA ASN A 117 0.38 -14.15 -38.72
C ASN A 117 0.74 -14.02 -37.23
N LEU A 118 0.41 -12.89 -36.60
CA LEU A 118 0.73 -12.60 -35.21
C LEU A 118 -0.51 -12.76 -34.33
N SER A 119 -0.31 -13.26 -33.11
CA SER A 119 -1.38 -13.41 -32.13
C SER A 119 -0.87 -13.26 -30.72
N ARG A 120 -1.68 -12.63 -29.86
CA ARG A 120 -1.39 -12.47 -28.44
C ARG A 120 -2.63 -12.82 -27.61
N ASP A 121 -2.44 -13.56 -26.54
CA ASP A 121 -3.47 -13.80 -25.53
C ASP A 121 -3.46 -12.65 -24.53
N THR A 122 -4.59 -11.96 -24.38
CA THR A 122 -4.72 -10.73 -23.58
C THR A 122 -6.06 -10.69 -22.85
N ILE A 123 -6.14 -9.85 -21.84
CA ILE A 123 -7.43 -9.50 -21.21
C ILE A 123 -8.21 -8.59 -22.15
N ILE A 124 -9.51 -8.84 -22.27
CA ILE A 124 -10.44 -8.05 -23.05
C ILE A 124 -11.50 -7.48 -22.10
N ILE A 125 -11.61 -6.16 -22.07
CA ILE A 125 -12.58 -5.43 -21.26
C ILE A 125 -13.65 -4.85 -22.17
N GLY A 126 -14.88 -5.33 -22.00
CA GLY A 126 -16.08 -4.71 -22.55
C GLY A 126 -16.53 -3.57 -21.65
N THR A 127 -16.58 -2.34 -22.17
CA THR A 127 -16.94 -1.17 -21.35
C THR A 127 -17.64 -0.04 -22.11
N ALA A 128 -17.88 1.07 -21.41
CA ALA A 128 -18.56 2.27 -21.89
C ALA A 128 -17.58 3.44 -22.12
N PRO A 129 -17.99 4.51 -22.83
CA PRO A 129 -17.12 5.62 -23.21
C PRO A 129 -16.44 6.35 -22.04
N GLU A 130 -17.04 6.30 -20.86
CA GLU A 130 -16.56 7.01 -19.68
C GLU A 130 -15.46 6.26 -18.91
N PHE A 131 -15.17 5.02 -19.28
CA PHE A 131 -14.18 4.17 -18.61
C PHE A 131 -12.78 4.82 -18.50
N PRO A 132 -12.21 5.45 -19.55
CA PRO A 132 -10.95 6.20 -19.47
C PRO A 132 -10.90 7.23 -18.35
N ARG A 133 -12.03 7.93 -18.13
CA ARG A 133 -12.15 8.99 -17.12
C ARG A 133 -12.25 8.40 -15.72
N VAL A 134 -13.04 7.34 -15.56
CA VAL A 134 -13.19 6.62 -14.29
C VAL A 134 -11.87 5.99 -13.87
N ARG A 135 -11.15 5.36 -14.81
CA ARG A 135 -9.92 4.60 -14.55
C ARG A 135 -8.61 5.38 -14.74
N ASN A 136 -8.67 6.67 -15.09
CA ASN A 136 -7.49 7.48 -15.39
C ASN A 136 -6.55 6.82 -16.43
N LEU A 137 -7.16 6.30 -17.51
CA LEU A 137 -6.50 5.59 -18.62
C LEU A 137 -6.92 6.24 -19.94
N PHE A 138 -6.11 7.15 -20.47
CA PHE A 138 -6.46 7.92 -21.66
C PHE A 138 -5.94 7.27 -22.95
N VAL A 139 -6.59 7.63 -24.06
CA VAL A 139 -6.16 7.24 -25.41
C VAL A 139 -5.00 8.14 -25.84
N GLU A 140 -3.98 7.54 -26.46
CA GLU A 140 -2.83 8.26 -27.02
C GLU A 140 -3.09 8.67 -28.47
N ILE A 141 -3.65 7.74 -29.26
CA ILE A 141 -3.86 7.90 -30.69
C ILE A 141 -5.27 7.43 -31.05
N GLY A 142 -6.01 8.23 -31.81
CA GLY A 142 -7.40 7.95 -32.18
C GLY A 142 -8.38 8.28 -31.06
N ASP A 143 -9.51 7.56 -31.02
CA ASP A 143 -10.59 7.79 -30.07
C ASP A 143 -10.86 6.53 -29.23
N PHE A 144 -11.50 6.73 -28.07
CA PHE A 144 -12.05 5.62 -27.30
C PHE A 144 -13.40 5.17 -27.88
N VAL A 145 -14.00 4.11 -27.33
CA VAL A 145 -15.34 3.67 -27.76
C VAL A 145 -16.37 4.78 -27.50
N THR A 146 -17.29 4.98 -28.44
CA THR A 146 -18.36 6.00 -28.31
C THR A 146 -19.66 5.40 -27.80
N GLN A 147 -20.59 6.24 -27.33
CA GLN A 147 -21.90 5.74 -26.89
C GLN A 147 -22.67 5.11 -28.05
N ALA A 148 -22.53 5.67 -29.25
CA ALA A 148 -23.10 5.10 -30.46
C ALA A 148 -22.57 3.68 -30.72
N ASP A 149 -21.27 3.44 -30.53
CA ASP A 149 -20.67 2.11 -30.68
C ASP A 149 -21.25 1.09 -29.69
N VAL A 150 -21.52 1.51 -28.46
CA VAL A 150 -22.16 0.66 -27.46
C VAL A 150 -23.62 0.40 -27.83
N ASP A 151 -24.35 1.40 -28.29
CA ASP A 151 -25.77 1.26 -28.63
C ASP A 151 -25.98 0.40 -29.89
N THR A 152 -25.10 0.50 -30.89
CA THR A 152 -25.16 -0.27 -32.14
C THR A 152 -24.38 -1.59 -32.10
N LYS A 153 -23.81 -1.95 -30.95
CA LYS A 153 -22.93 -3.14 -30.79
C LYS A 153 -21.80 -3.17 -31.82
N SER A 154 -21.22 -2.01 -32.10
CA SER A 154 -20.16 -1.88 -33.09
C SER A 154 -18.96 -2.77 -32.77
N LYS A 155 -18.45 -3.47 -33.78
CA LYS A 155 -17.22 -4.25 -33.68
C LYS A 155 -16.00 -3.35 -33.84
N VAL A 156 -15.80 -2.46 -32.87
CA VAL A 156 -14.63 -1.57 -32.75
C VAL A 156 -13.78 -1.94 -31.55
N VAL A 157 -12.49 -1.65 -31.62
CA VAL A 157 -11.52 -2.00 -30.58
C VAL A 157 -10.51 -0.89 -30.34
N VAL A 158 -10.15 -0.69 -29.08
CA VAL A 158 -9.05 0.16 -28.65
C VAL A 158 -7.97 -0.74 -28.07
N LEU A 159 -6.74 -0.64 -28.59
CA LEU A 159 -5.63 -1.53 -28.21
C LEU A 159 -4.82 -0.94 -27.07
N GLY A 160 -4.43 -1.77 -26.11
CA GLY A 160 -3.37 -1.45 -25.16
C GLY A 160 -2.02 -1.27 -25.85
N ARG A 161 -1.09 -0.57 -25.19
CA ARG A 161 0.20 -0.21 -25.78
C ARG A 161 1.06 -1.44 -26.12
N THR A 162 1.06 -2.45 -25.26
CA THR A 162 1.81 -3.70 -25.47
C THR A 162 1.23 -4.48 -26.64
N VAL A 163 -0.10 -4.64 -26.68
CA VAL A 163 -0.81 -5.33 -27.77
C VAL A 163 -0.57 -4.65 -29.11
N TYR A 164 -0.62 -3.31 -29.14
CA TYR A 164 -0.30 -2.54 -30.35
C TYR A 164 1.13 -2.82 -30.83
N ARG A 165 2.13 -2.68 -29.96
CA ARG A 165 3.54 -2.87 -30.32
C ARG A 165 3.82 -4.28 -30.82
N GLU A 166 3.25 -5.30 -30.20
CA GLU A 166 3.54 -6.68 -30.60
C GLU A 166 2.83 -7.11 -31.90
N LEU A 167 1.60 -6.65 -32.14
CA LEU A 167 0.85 -7.04 -33.33
C LEU A 167 1.18 -6.15 -34.55
N PHE A 168 1.48 -4.87 -34.34
CA PHE A 168 1.70 -3.91 -35.42
C PHE A 168 3.16 -3.45 -35.55
N GLY A 169 3.98 -3.59 -34.50
CA GLY A 169 5.31 -2.97 -34.45
C GLY A 169 5.17 -1.45 -34.47
N ASP A 170 5.79 -0.81 -35.45
CA ASP A 170 5.66 0.63 -35.71
C ASP A 170 4.66 0.95 -36.84
N ARG A 171 3.91 -0.06 -37.33
CA ARG A 171 2.93 0.15 -38.41
C ARG A 171 1.69 0.92 -37.90
N PRO A 172 1.01 1.69 -38.76
CA PRO A 172 -0.28 2.29 -38.42
C PRO A 172 -1.33 1.21 -38.11
N ALA A 173 -1.94 1.26 -36.92
CA ALA A 173 -3.01 0.32 -36.53
C ALA A 173 -4.41 0.90 -36.73
N LEU A 174 -4.60 2.22 -36.74
CA LEU A 174 -5.92 2.83 -36.88
C LEU A 174 -6.60 2.39 -38.19
N GLY A 175 -7.87 1.97 -38.09
CA GLY A 175 -8.66 1.47 -39.22
C GLY A 175 -8.39 0.03 -39.63
N ALA A 176 -7.30 -0.58 -39.15
CA ALA A 176 -7.01 -2.00 -39.40
C ALA A 176 -8.05 -2.90 -38.73
N ARG A 177 -8.18 -4.13 -39.24
CA ARG A 177 -9.06 -5.14 -38.65
C ARG A 177 -8.23 -6.20 -37.93
N VAL A 178 -8.50 -6.38 -36.65
CA VAL A 178 -7.96 -7.48 -35.83
C VAL A 178 -9.07 -8.48 -35.55
N THR A 179 -8.70 -9.75 -35.39
CA THR A 179 -9.64 -10.80 -35.00
C THR A 179 -9.52 -11.02 -33.49
N ILE A 180 -10.62 -10.91 -32.76
CA ILE A 180 -10.70 -11.16 -31.32
C ILE A 180 -11.64 -12.35 -31.13
N ALA A 181 -11.11 -13.45 -30.58
CA ALA A 181 -11.75 -14.75 -30.65
C ALA A 181 -12.13 -15.11 -32.11
N ASP A 182 -13.42 -15.11 -32.45
CA ASP A 182 -13.92 -15.45 -33.79
C ASP A 182 -14.52 -14.25 -34.56
N ALA A 183 -14.46 -13.04 -34.00
CA ALA A 183 -15.04 -11.83 -34.60
C ALA A 183 -13.97 -10.81 -35.03
N LYS A 184 -14.22 -10.13 -36.16
CA LYS A 184 -13.33 -9.06 -36.66
C LYS A 184 -13.75 -7.71 -36.08
N PHE A 185 -12.80 -7.02 -35.46
CA PHE A 185 -12.95 -5.68 -34.89
C PHE A 185 -12.07 -4.67 -35.62
N ARG A 186 -12.60 -3.47 -35.85
CA ARG A 186 -11.84 -2.35 -36.43
C ARG A 186 -11.16 -1.56 -35.31
N VAL A 187 -9.85 -1.34 -35.44
CA VAL A 187 -9.08 -0.54 -34.49
C VAL A 187 -9.46 0.94 -34.63
N VAL A 188 -9.88 1.56 -33.53
CA VAL A 188 -10.28 2.98 -33.47
C VAL A 188 -9.39 3.84 -32.58
N GLY A 189 -8.62 3.20 -31.69
CA GLY A 189 -7.69 3.91 -30.83
C GLY A 189 -6.59 3.02 -30.26
N ILE A 190 -5.58 3.67 -29.69
CA ILE A 190 -4.46 3.05 -28.96
C ILE A 190 -4.33 3.77 -27.62
N MET A 191 -4.31 3.02 -26.53
CA MET A 191 -4.18 3.55 -25.18
C MET A 191 -2.78 4.11 -24.92
N GLN A 192 -2.69 5.11 -24.04
CA GLN A 192 -1.42 5.58 -23.49
C GLN A 192 -0.76 4.46 -22.67
N ALA A 193 0.58 4.43 -22.71
CA ALA A 193 1.36 3.55 -21.86
C ALA A 193 1.18 3.93 -20.38
N LYS A 194 0.73 2.99 -19.57
CA LYS A 194 0.67 3.07 -18.11
C LYS A 194 1.68 2.13 -17.47
N GLY A 195 1.97 1.00 -18.13
CA GLY A 195 2.87 -0.05 -17.66
C GLY A 195 2.21 -0.98 -16.64
N MET A 196 3.05 -1.59 -15.80
CA MET A 196 2.65 -2.58 -14.82
C MET A 196 2.21 -1.90 -13.51
N THR A 197 1.00 -2.22 -13.07
CA THR A 197 0.38 -1.68 -11.85
C THR A 197 -0.12 -2.84 -10.99
N LEU A 198 0.32 -2.90 -9.73
CA LEU A 198 -0.01 -3.99 -8.79
C LEU A 198 0.19 -5.41 -9.36
N GLY A 199 1.19 -5.60 -10.23
CA GLY A 199 1.48 -6.89 -10.85
C GLY A 199 0.70 -7.20 -12.13
N PHE A 200 -0.20 -6.31 -12.57
CA PHE A 200 -0.95 -6.43 -13.82
C PHE A 200 -0.39 -5.48 -14.86
N ASP A 201 -0.15 -5.98 -16.08
CA ASP A 201 0.21 -5.13 -17.21
C ASP A 201 -1.05 -4.47 -17.77
N ILE A 202 -1.21 -3.17 -17.51
CA ILE A 202 -2.36 -2.39 -18.01
C ILE A 202 -2.22 -2.13 -19.52
N ASP A 203 -0.99 -2.19 -20.04
CA ASP A 203 -0.70 -2.00 -21.46
C ASP A 203 -1.06 -3.25 -22.28
N ASP A 204 -1.29 -4.38 -21.61
CA ASP A 204 -1.73 -5.66 -22.18
C ASP A 204 -3.22 -5.92 -21.97
N ILE A 205 -4.03 -4.89 -22.20
CA ILE A 205 -5.49 -4.94 -22.14
C ILE A 205 -6.07 -4.35 -23.41
N VAL A 206 -7.13 -4.98 -23.90
CA VAL A 206 -7.88 -4.52 -25.08
C VAL A 206 -9.29 -4.12 -24.68
N PHE A 207 -9.79 -3.00 -25.22
CA PHE A 207 -11.11 -2.47 -24.89
C PHE A 207 -12.06 -2.55 -26.08
N ILE A 208 -13.27 -3.04 -25.83
CA ILE A 208 -14.37 -3.09 -26.82
C ILE A 208 -15.67 -2.56 -26.19
N PRO A 209 -16.69 -2.21 -26.98
CA PRO A 209 -17.99 -1.82 -26.42
C PRO A 209 -18.58 -2.92 -25.54
N ALA A 210 -19.17 -2.56 -24.39
CA ALA A 210 -19.72 -3.52 -23.43
C ALA A 210 -20.71 -4.49 -24.07
N THR A 211 -21.61 -3.98 -24.92
CA THR A 211 -22.60 -4.78 -25.64
C THR A 211 -21.98 -5.74 -26.65
N ALA A 212 -20.87 -5.36 -27.30
CA ALA A 212 -20.13 -6.25 -28.19
C ALA A 212 -19.40 -7.36 -27.42
N ALA A 213 -18.89 -7.07 -26.22
CA ALA A 213 -18.31 -8.09 -25.33
C ALA A 213 -19.37 -9.07 -24.81
N MET A 214 -20.56 -8.57 -24.43
CA MET A 214 -21.69 -9.41 -24.01
C MET A 214 -22.11 -10.38 -25.12
N GLU A 215 -22.14 -9.92 -26.37
CA GLU A 215 -22.42 -10.78 -27.53
C GLU A 215 -21.27 -11.77 -27.81
N LEU A 216 -20.02 -11.32 -27.68
CA LEU A 216 -18.84 -12.17 -27.91
C LEU A 216 -18.75 -13.34 -26.92
N TYR A 217 -19.13 -13.12 -25.65
CA TYR A 217 -19.06 -14.12 -24.58
C TYR A 217 -20.40 -14.78 -24.25
N ASP A 218 -21.46 -14.48 -25.03
CA ASP A 218 -22.82 -14.98 -24.81
C ASP A 218 -23.31 -14.81 -23.36
N THR A 219 -23.12 -13.61 -22.80
CA THR A 219 -23.45 -13.30 -21.40
C THR A 219 -24.24 -12.02 -21.26
N ASP A 220 -25.23 -12.03 -20.40
CA ASP A 220 -26.00 -10.88 -19.94
C ASP A 220 -25.49 -10.32 -18.61
N ALA A 221 -24.52 -10.98 -17.98
CA ALA A 221 -23.94 -10.62 -16.70
C ALA A 221 -22.71 -9.73 -16.86
N LEU A 222 -22.62 -8.71 -16.01
CA LEU A 222 -21.40 -7.93 -15.81
C LEU A 222 -20.48 -8.62 -14.79
N HIS A 223 -19.18 -8.50 -15.01
CA HIS A 223 -18.17 -8.87 -14.01
C HIS A 223 -18.24 -7.93 -12.82
N GLU A 224 -18.32 -6.63 -13.10
CA GLU A 224 -18.52 -5.58 -12.11
C GLU A 224 -19.11 -4.33 -12.75
N ILE A 225 -19.59 -3.41 -11.91
CA ILE A 225 -19.87 -2.02 -12.29
C ILE A 225 -18.83 -1.18 -11.57
N LEU A 226 -18.07 -0.37 -12.31
CA LEU A 226 -17.16 0.61 -11.74
C LEU A 226 -17.85 1.95 -11.67
N ALA A 227 -17.99 2.49 -10.47
CA ALA A 227 -18.52 3.83 -10.24
C ALA A 227 -17.44 4.74 -9.65
N ALA A 228 -17.51 6.03 -9.97
CA ALA A 228 -16.66 7.06 -9.38
C ALA A 228 -17.52 8.06 -8.61
N ALA A 229 -17.22 8.28 -7.33
CA ALA A 229 -17.86 9.36 -6.58
C ALA A 229 -17.41 10.72 -7.13
N GLY A 230 -18.33 11.69 -7.19
CA GLY A 230 -18.03 13.04 -7.69
C GLY A 230 -16.95 13.74 -6.86
N ARG A 231 -16.93 13.50 -5.55
CA ARG A 231 -15.92 14.00 -4.61
C ARG A 231 -15.55 12.93 -3.57
N ALA A 232 -14.37 13.04 -2.99
CA ALA A 232 -13.89 12.09 -1.98
C ALA A 232 -14.81 12.05 -0.74
N GLU A 233 -15.35 13.21 -0.34
CA GLU A 233 -16.25 13.34 0.81
C GLU A 233 -17.63 12.75 0.55
N GLU A 234 -18.02 12.63 -0.73
CA GLU A 234 -19.33 12.09 -1.14
C GLU A 234 -19.31 10.57 -1.29
N THR A 235 -18.17 9.92 -1.08
CA THR A 235 -18.03 8.47 -1.26
C THR A 235 -19.05 7.68 -0.44
N ASP A 236 -19.27 8.05 0.83
CA ASP A 236 -20.25 7.36 1.69
C ASP A 236 -21.70 7.63 1.26
N LEU A 237 -21.97 8.81 0.69
CA LEU A 237 -23.27 9.13 0.12
C LEU A 237 -23.51 8.34 -1.18
N ALA A 238 -22.50 8.24 -2.05
CA ALA A 238 -22.54 7.46 -3.27
C ALA A 238 -22.80 5.97 -2.97
N ILE A 239 -22.14 5.39 -1.96
CA ILE A 239 -22.39 4.00 -1.52
C ILE A 239 -23.85 3.81 -1.13
N ARG A 240 -24.42 4.71 -0.32
CA ARG A 240 -25.83 4.62 0.10
C ARG A 240 -26.79 4.69 -1.09
N GLN A 241 -26.54 5.61 -2.03
CA GLN A 241 -27.38 5.77 -3.22
C GLN A 241 -27.30 4.59 -4.17
N ILE A 242 -26.09 4.07 -4.41
CA ILE A 242 -25.88 2.86 -5.23
C ILE A 242 -26.64 1.70 -4.59
N LYS A 243 -26.52 1.52 -3.27
CA LYS A 243 -27.23 0.47 -2.53
C LYS A 243 -28.74 0.63 -2.67
N GLU A 244 -29.29 1.84 -2.52
CA GLU A 244 -30.71 2.10 -2.69
C GLU A 244 -31.21 1.76 -4.11
N VAL A 245 -30.47 2.19 -5.14
CA VAL A 245 -30.80 1.92 -6.55
C VAL A 245 -30.81 0.44 -6.85
N LEU A 246 -29.78 -0.29 -6.42
CA LEU A 246 -29.64 -1.73 -6.67
C LEU A 246 -30.65 -2.55 -5.86
N MET A 247 -30.82 -2.25 -4.56
CA MET A 247 -31.84 -2.93 -3.74
C MET A 247 -33.24 -2.77 -4.33
N LYS A 248 -33.59 -1.57 -4.83
CA LYS A 248 -34.90 -1.36 -5.47
C LYS A 248 -35.08 -2.18 -6.74
N ARG A 249 -34.01 -2.41 -7.49
CA ARG A 249 -34.03 -3.19 -8.74
C ARG A 249 -33.99 -4.71 -8.48
N HIS A 250 -33.31 -5.12 -7.42
CA HIS A 250 -33.10 -6.53 -7.05
C HIS A 250 -34.12 -7.01 -6.00
N ALA A 251 -35.34 -6.44 -6.03
CA ALA A 251 -36.45 -6.80 -5.15
C ALA A 251 -36.10 -6.81 -3.64
N GLY A 252 -35.32 -5.83 -3.19
CA GLY A 252 -34.89 -5.66 -1.80
C GLY A 252 -33.74 -6.58 -1.36
N LYS A 253 -33.18 -7.39 -2.26
CA LYS A 253 -32.04 -8.27 -1.96
C LYS A 253 -30.72 -7.52 -2.15
N GLU A 254 -29.85 -7.63 -1.17
CA GLU A 254 -28.47 -7.13 -1.24
C GLU A 254 -27.56 -8.25 -1.75
N ASP A 255 -27.58 -8.54 -3.04
CA ASP A 255 -26.79 -9.60 -3.68
C ASP A 255 -25.60 -9.03 -4.46
N PHE A 256 -25.05 -7.94 -3.95
CA PHE A 256 -23.87 -7.27 -4.48
C PHE A 256 -22.98 -6.82 -3.32
N THR A 257 -21.71 -6.62 -3.62
CA THR A 257 -20.71 -6.08 -2.69
C THR A 257 -20.11 -4.82 -3.30
N ILE A 258 -20.03 -3.75 -2.52
CA ILE A 258 -19.37 -2.51 -2.91
C ILE A 258 -18.00 -2.48 -2.24
N ILE A 259 -16.94 -2.61 -3.05
CA ILE A 259 -15.56 -2.50 -2.62
C ILE A 259 -15.10 -1.07 -2.89
N THR A 260 -14.56 -0.43 -1.86
CA THR A 260 -14.05 0.93 -1.93
C THR A 260 -12.53 0.93 -1.86
N GLN A 261 -11.91 1.92 -2.47
CA GLN A 261 -10.47 2.15 -2.32
C GLN A 261 -10.06 2.30 -0.85
N ARG A 262 -10.89 2.95 -0.02
CA ARG A 262 -10.66 3.12 1.42
C ARG A 262 -10.68 1.78 2.18
N ALA A 263 -11.59 0.87 1.83
CA ALA A 263 -11.65 -0.45 2.44
C ALA A 263 -10.37 -1.25 2.11
N MET A 264 -9.92 -1.19 0.86
CA MET A 264 -8.66 -1.83 0.45
C MET A 264 -7.44 -1.25 1.21
N MET A 265 -7.35 0.08 1.33
CA MET A 265 -6.32 0.74 2.13
C MET A 265 -6.37 0.32 3.60
N SER A 266 -7.57 0.26 4.19
CA SER A 266 -7.74 -0.17 5.59
C SER A 266 -7.33 -1.62 5.82
N THR A 267 -7.59 -2.53 4.87
CA THR A 267 -7.11 -3.92 4.96
C THR A 267 -5.59 -3.98 4.89
N MET A 268 -4.96 -3.23 3.98
CA MET A 268 -3.50 -3.16 3.89
C MET A 268 -2.89 -2.56 5.15
N ASP A 269 -3.47 -1.49 5.68
CA ASP A 269 -3.06 -0.88 6.94
C ASP A 269 -3.13 -1.86 8.10
N THR A 270 -4.17 -2.70 8.14
CA THR A 270 -4.29 -3.76 9.15
C THR A 270 -3.16 -4.78 9.02
N ILE A 271 -2.85 -5.23 7.81
CA ILE A 271 -1.75 -6.16 7.55
C ILE A 271 -0.40 -5.54 7.96
N LEU A 272 -0.14 -4.31 7.52
CA LEU A 272 1.08 -3.58 7.85
C LEU A 272 1.22 -3.35 9.37
N THR A 273 0.11 -3.06 10.06
CA THR A 273 0.09 -2.90 11.51
C THR A 273 0.43 -4.21 12.22
N ILE A 274 -0.14 -5.34 11.76
CA ILE A 274 0.17 -6.67 12.33
C ILE A 274 1.65 -7.01 12.11
N LEU A 275 2.17 -6.83 10.90
CA LEU A 275 3.59 -7.07 10.59
C LEU A 275 4.50 -6.16 11.43
N THR A 276 4.14 -4.89 11.56
CA THR A 276 4.86 -3.93 12.41
C THR A 276 4.80 -4.35 13.87
N GLY A 277 3.68 -4.88 14.35
CA GLY A 277 3.54 -5.39 15.71
C GLY A 277 4.45 -6.60 15.98
N VAL A 278 4.47 -7.59 15.08
CA VAL A 278 5.32 -8.79 15.21
C VAL A 278 6.81 -8.40 15.20
N LEU A 279 7.21 -7.60 14.21
CA LEU A 279 8.61 -7.17 14.07
C LEU A 279 9.01 -6.20 15.19
N GLY A 280 8.09 -5.36 15.67
CA GLY A 280 8.25 -4.52 16.85
C GLY A 280 8.44 -5.35 18.12
N GLY A 281 7.72 -6.47 18.26
CA GLY A 281 7.93 -7.44 19.35
C GLY A 281 9.33 -8.04 19.32
N ILE A 282 9.82 -8.43 18.14
CA ILE A 282 11.19 -8.93 17.96
C ILE A 282 12.22 -7.85 18.32
N ALA A 283 12.03 -6.62 17.83
CA ALA A 283 12.89 -5.49 18.18
C ALA A 283 12.86 -5.19 19.69
N GLY A 284 11.69 -5.33 20.32
CA GLY A 284 11.52 -5.24 21.77
C GLY A 284 12.31 -6.30 22.54
N ILE A 285 12.37 -7.54 22.05
CA ILE A 285 13.23 -8.58 22.66
C ILE A 285 14.71 -8.21 22.53
N SER A 286 15.16 -7.78 21.35
CA SER A 286 16.54 -7.32 21.14
C SER A 286 16.89 -6.16 22.09
N LEU A 287 15.91 -5.30 22.34
CA LEU A 287 16.03 -4.20 23.29
C LEU A 287 16.18 -4.66 24.73
N VAL A 288 15.37 -5.63 25.19
CA VAL A 288 15.49 -6.21 26.53
C VAL A 288 16.88 -6.83 26.71
N VAL A 289 17.40 -7.51 25.69
CA VAL A 289 18.76 -8.04 25.71
C VAL A 289 19.79 -6.90 25.81
N GLY A 290 19.62 -5.81 25.05
CA GLY A 290 20.46 -4.62 25.15
C GLY A 290 20.38 -3.94 26.53
N GLY A 291 19.18 -3.81 27.08
CA GLY A 291 18.89 -3.26 28.41
C GLY A 291 19.51 -4.09 29.52
N ILE A 292 19.39 -5.41 29.49
CA ILE A 292 20.10 -6.31 30.42
C ILE A 292 21.61 -6.10 30.34
N GLY A 293 22.14 -5.83 29.14
CA GLY A 293 23.53 -5.42 28.94
C GLY A 293 23.89 -4.12 29.67
N ILE A 294 23.03 -3.11 29.62
CA ILE A 294 23.20 -1.85 30.35
C ILE A 294 23.17 -2.13 31.86
N MET A 295 22.13 -2.80 32.35
CA MET A 295 21.95 -3.14 33.75
C MET A 295 23.17 -3.89 34.31
N ASN A 296 23.68 -4.89 33.59
CA ASN A 296 24.84 -5.66 34.02
C ASN A 296 26.11 -4.80 34.11
N ILE A 297 26.34 -3.90 33.15
CA ILE A 297 27.45 -2.96 33.24
C ILE A 297 27.27 -2.02 34.43
N MET A 298 26.07 -1.49 34.63
CA MET A 298 25.79 -0.58 35.74
C MET A 298 26.00 -1.27 37.09
N LEU A 299 25.55 -2.52 37.24
CA LEU A 299 25.79 -3.32 38.45
C LEU A 299 27.29 -3.53 38.73
N VAL A 300 28.07 -3.85 37.70
CA VAL A 300 29.52 -4.01 37.84
C VAL A 300 30.19 -2.67 38.16
N SER A 301 29.81 -1.59 37.48
CA SER A 301 30.36 -0.25 37.74
C SER A 301 30.05 0.25 39.15
N VAL A 302 28.86 -0.02 39.68
CA VAL A 302 28.49 0.32 41.06
C VAL A 302 29.33 -0.49 42.05
N LYS A 303 29.54 -1.78 41.80
CA LYS A 303 30.40 -2.65 42.63
C LYS A 303 31.84 -2.14 42.67
N GLU A 304 32.40 -1.80 41.52
CA GLU A 304 33.76 -1.24 41.39
C GLU A 304 33.90 0.13 42.09
N ARG A 305 32.85 0.97 42.07
CA ARG A 305 32.84 2.31 42.69
C ARG A 305 32.26 2.34 44.12
N THR A 306 32.07 1.20 44.79
CA THR A 306 31.48 1.13 46.14
C THR A 306 32.19 2.02 47.17
N ARG A 307 33.53 2.02 47.17
CA ARG A 307 34.34 2.84 48.08
C ARG A 307 34.15 4.33 47.84
N GLU A 308 34.06 4.76 46.58
CA GLU A 308 33.80 6.15 46.19
C GLU A 308 32.41 6.61 46.63
N ILE A 309 31.39 5.76 46.41
CA ILE A 309 30.01 6.01 46.82
C ILE A 309 29.92 6.13 48.36
N GLY A 310 30.69 5.33 49.10
CA GLY A 310 30.77 5.39 50.56
C GLY A 310 31.34 6.72 51.06
N ILE A 311 32.41 7.20 50.43
CA ILE A 311 33.03 8.49 50.75
C ILE A 311 32.04 9.64 50.45
N ARG A 312 31.36 9.63 49.31
CA ARG A 312 30.35 10.66 48.96
C ARG A 312 29.21 10.73 49.98
N LYS A 313 28.70 9.57 50.41
CA LYS A 313 27.67 9.50 51.46
C LYS A 313 28.17 10.01 52.80
N ALA A 314 29.42 9.72 53.17
CA ALA A 314 30.03 10.21 54.40
C ALA A 314 30.17 11.74 54.45
N VAL A 315 30.34 12.39 53.28
CA VAL A 315 30.44 13.85 53.14
C VAL A 315 29.05 14.50 52.92
N GLY A 316 27.96 13.73 53.00
CA GLY A 316 26.58 14.26 53.05
C GLY A 316 25.75 14.10 51.77
N ALA A 317 26.22 13.35 50.76
CA ALA A 317 25.41 13.07 49.57
C ALA A 317 24.17 12.22 49.92
N ARG A 318 23.00 12.62 49.41
CA ARG A 318 21.74 11.89 49.61
C ARG A 318 21.71 10.66 48.69
N ARG A 319 20.88 9.66 49.03
CA ARG A 319 20.68 8.48 48.18
C ARG A 319 20.22 8.85 46.77
N ILE A 320 19.38 9.88 46.65
CA ILE A 320 18.86 10.35 45.37
C ILE A 320 19.95 10.96 44.48
N ASP A 321 20.96 11.61 45.05
CA ASP A 321 22.07 12.22 44.29
C ASP A 321 22.90 11.12 43.60
N ILE A 322 23.14 10.01 44.32
CA ILE A 322 23.85 8.84 43.79
C ILE A 322 23.00 8.14 42.72
N LEU A 323 21.69 7.97 42.95
CA LEU A 323 20.78 7.38 41.98
C LEU A 323 20.70 8.21 40.69
N GLN A 324 20.55 9.54 40.80
CA GLN A 324 20.48 10.44 39.65
C GLN A 324 21.77 10.40 38.82
N GLN A 325 22.93 10.28 39.46
CA GLN A 325 24.21 10.14 38.73
C GLN A 325 24.24 8.86 37.88
N PHE A 326 23.93 7.69 38.47
CA PHE A 326 23.96 6.43 37.73
C PHE A 326 22.85 6.35 36.68
N LEU A 327 21.66 6.85 36.99
CA LEU A 327 20.58 6.97 36.02
C LEU A 327 20.99 7.83 34.81
N PHE A 328 21.64 8.97 35.06
CA PHE A 328 22.12 9.83 33.98
C PHE A 328 23.22 9.16 33.14
N GLU A 329 24.10 8.38 33.76
CA GLU A 329 25.13 7.58 33.05
C GLU A 329 24.47 6.53 32.14
N ALA A 330 23.47 5.79 32.63
CA ALA A 330 22.71 4.81 31.86
C ALA A 330 21.91 5.45 30.70
N VAL A 331 21.22 6.56 30.96
CA VAL A 331 20.45 7.30 29.94
C VAL A 331 21.37 7.86 28.85
N ILE A 332 22.54 8.40 29.19
CA ILE A 332 23.52 8.86 28.19
C ILE A 332 24.02 7.71 27.32
N LEU A 333 24.36 6.57 27.93
CA LEU A 333 24.80 5.38 27.20
C LEU A 333 23.74 4.94 26.18
N SER A 334 22.49 4.87 26.64
CA SER A 334 21.37 4.49 25.78
C SER A 334 21.06 5.53 24.70
N LEU A 335 21.17 6.82 25.02
CA LEU A 335 21.00 7.92 24.05
C LEU A 335 22.07 7.87 22.95
N ILE A 336 23.34 7.64 23.31
CA ILE A 336 24.42 7.53 22.32
C ILE A 336 24.18 6.32 21.41
N GLY A 337 23.87 5.16 22.00
CA GLY A 337 23.49 3.96 21.23
C GLY A 337 22.27 4.20 20.35
N GLY A 338 21.26 4.90 20.86
CA GLY A 338 20.05 5.25 20.13
C GLY A 338 20.30 6.19 18.96
N ILE A 339 21.09 7.26 19.15
CA ILE A 339 21.48 8.18 18.07
C ILE A 339 22.26 7.42 16.99
N ILE A 340 23.21 6.58 17.37
CA ILE A 340 23.96 5.76 16.41
C ILE A 340 23.00 4.80 15.68
N GLY A 341 22.08 4.16 16.39
CA GLY A 341 21.05 3.30 15.81
C GLY A 341 20.13 4.03 14.83
N ILE A 342 19.72 5.27 15.14
CA ILE A 342 18.93 6.12 14.25
C ILE A 342 19.71 6.44 12.98
N VAL A 343 20.98 6.84 13.10
CA VAL A 343 21.84 7.18 11.96
C VAL A 343 22.08 5.94 11.08
N VAL A 344 22.42 4.80 11.70
CA VAL A 344 22.67 3.54 10.98
C VAL A 344 21.38 3.03 10.33
N GLY A 345 20.28 2.95 11.08
CA GLY A 345 18.98 2.50 10.58
C GLY A 345 18.44 3.40 9.48
N GLY A 346 18.55 4.73 9.65
CA GLY A 346 18.15 5.70 8.64
C GLY A 346 19.04 5.64 7.39
N GLY A 347 20.34 5.49 7.57
CA GLY A 347 21.30 5.31 6.47
C GLY A 347 21.01 4.04 5.65
N ILE A 348 20.74 2.92 6.33
CA ILE A 348 20.33 1.68 5.66
C ILE A 348 18.98 1.89 4.94
N ALA A 349 18.00 2.50 5.61
CA ALA A 349 16.68 2.75 5.03
C ALA A 349 16.77 3.60 3.74
N TYR A 350 17.60 4.65 3.74
CA TYR A 350 17.81 5.50 2.56
C TYR A 350 18.59 4.78 1.44
N SER A 351 19.45 3.84 1.81
CA SER A 351 20.26 3.07 0.85
C SER A 351 19.48 1.96 0.15
N ILE A 352 18.49 1.36 0.81
CA ILE A 352 17.71 0.23 0.24
C ILE A 352 17.15 0.53 -1.15
N PRO A 353 16.46 1.67 -1.40
CA PRO A 353 15.91 1.98 -2.73
C PRO A 353 16.97 2.15 -3.82
N LEU A 354 18.22 2.49 -3.46
CA LEU A 354 19.32 2.64 -4.42
C LEU A 354 19.79 1.29 -4.98
N PHE A 355 19.72 0.23 -4.17
CA PHE A 355 20.14 -1.12 -4.56
C PHE A 355 18.95 -2.01 -4.96
N TYR A 356 17.78 -1.75 -4.39
CA TYR A 356 16.55 -2.51 -4.61
C TYR A 356 15.38 -1.55 -4.83
N SER A 357 15.16 -1.15 -6.07
CA SER A 357 14.07 -0.24 -6.47
C SER A 357 12.67 -0.76 -6.14
N ALA A 358 12.53 -2.08 -5.93
CA ALA A 358 11.28 -2.73 -5.59
C ALA A 358 10.86 -2.57 -4.12
N ILE A 359 11.74 -2.14 -3.22
CA ILE A 359 11.43 -2.00 -1.79
C ILE A 359 11.28 -0.50 -1.47
N PRO A 360 10.05 0.02 -1.38
CA PRO A 360 9.84 1.41 -1.03
C PRO A 360 10.15 1.61 0.46
N THR A 361 11.03 2.55 0.77
CA THR A 361 11.32 2.96 2.15
C THR A 361 11.08 4.46 2.29
N ARG A 362 10.51 4.87 3.41
CA ARG A 362 10.30 6.28 3.75
C ARG A 362 10.58 6.51 5.22
N VAL A 363 11.71 7.15 5.53
CA VAL A 363 12.04 7.53 6.91
C VAL A 363 11.09 8.65 7.34
N SER A 364 10.21 8.34 8.30
CA SER A 364 9.25 9.30 8.84
C SER A 364 9.80 9.96 10.11
N LEU A 365 9.39 11.21 10.39
CA LEU A 365 9.79 11.89 11.62
C LEU A 365 9.28 11.16 12.87
N TRP A 366 8.14 10.48 12.75
CA TRP A 366 7.58 9.66 13.82
C TRP A 366 8.47 8.46 14.16
N SER A 367 9.07 7.78 13.17
CA SER A 367 9.97 6.65 13.44
C SER A 367 11.21 7.09 14.23
N VAL A 368 11.78 8.25 13.89
CA VAL A 368 12.91 8.85 14.60
C VAL A 368 12.53 9.23 16.03
N THR A 369 11.36 9.86 16.19
CA THR A 369 10.86 10.28 17.51
C THR A 369 10.59 9.08 18.41
N LEU A 370 9.93 8.04 17.86
CA LEU A 370 9.67 6.79 18.55
C LEU A 370 10.99 6.13 18.98
N ALA A 371 11.94 5.96 18.05
CA ALA A 371 13.26 5.41 18.31
C ALA A 371 14.03 6.17 19.42
N PHE A 372 13.97 7.50 19.41
CA PHE A 372 14.62 8.34 20.41
C PHE A 372 14.02 8.13 21.80
N PHE A 373 12.71 8.27 21.96
CA PHE A 373 12.05 8.07 23.26
C PHE A 373 12.20 6.64 23.76
N PHE A 374 12.20 5.68 22.85
CA PHE A 374 12.42 4.27 23.17
C PHE A 374 13.82 4.02 23.70
N SER A 375 14.84 4.65 23.11
CA SER A 375 16.22 4.59 23.63
C SER A 375 16.33 5.19 25.03
N VAL A 376 15.67 6.33 25.29
CA VAL A 376 15.64 6.93 26.63
C VAL A 376 14.96 6.00 27.63
N ALA A 377 13.81 5.43 27.28
CA ALA A 377 13.05 4.53 28.16
C ALA A 377 13.89 3.32 28.61
N VAL A 378 14.71 2.76 27.71
CA VAL A 378 15.62 1.65 28.05
C VAL A 378 16.64 2.04 29.09
N GLY A 379 17.31 3.18 28.91
CA GLY A 379 18.33 3.64 29.86
C GLY A 379 17.75 4.12 31.20
N VAL A 380 16.44 4.38 31.27
CA VAL A 380 15.74 4.69 32.52
C VAL A 380 15.31 3.42 33.25
N PHE A 381 14.86 2.40 32.52
CA PHE A 381 14.27 1.19 33.09
C PHE A 381 15.32 0.14 33.49
N PHE A 382 16.39 0.00 32.69
CA PHE A 382 17.50 -0.92 32.91
C PHE A 382 18.76 -0.17 33.36
#